data_AF-A0AAW4HHS7-F1
#
_entry.id   AF-A0AAW4HHS7-F1
#
_cell.length_a   1.000
_cell.length_b   1.000
_cell.length_c   1.000
_cell.angle_alpha   90.00
_cell.angle_beta   90.00
_cell.angle_gamma   90.00
#
_symmetry.space_group_name_H-M   'P 1'
#
loop_
_entity.id
_entity.type
_entity.pdbx_description
1 polymer ?
#
loop_
_entity_poly.entity_id
_entity_poly.type
_entity_poly.pdbx_seq_one_letter_code
_entity_poly.pdbx_strand_id
1 'polypeptide(L)'
;MKTMVDNNTFISSEVDYLKKSVEEFRANLNAQGVWLFLATLGCWSVQGKGFQLAAITITFYIFTFQALPPKFRRGQSILLKNDVTKLRSMVNRLEISDDDKHSWFVVIDMLNKERFSYRYAFKASHFFYVSYVFLLFTTFKLVFDFNLPNFDF
;
A
#
# COMPACT_ATOMS: atom_id res chain seq x y z
N MET A 1 35.48 13.46 13.86
CA MET A 1 35.50 12.07 13.34
C MET A 1 34.46 11.18 14.03
N LYS A 2 34.43 11.10 15.38
CA LYS A 2 33.42 10.29 16.11
C LYS A 2 31.96 10.69 15.79
N THR A 3 31.67 12.00 15.80
CA THR A 3 30.37 12.56 15.42
C THR A 3 29.94 12.28 13.98
N MET A 4 30.87 12.15 13.03
CA MET A 4 30.56 11.86 11.62
C MET A 4 30.14 10.40 11.42
N VAL A 5 30.81 9.47 12.11
CA VAL A 5 30.47 8.03 12.09
C VAL A 5 29.12 7.79 12.75
N ASP A 6 28.83 8.51 13.83
CA ASP A 6 27.54 8.44 14.53
C ASP A 6 26.39 8.93 13.63
N ASN A 7 26.61 10.01 12.87
CA ASN A 7 25.64 10.56 11.92
C ASN A 7 25.33 9.62 10.73
N ASN A 8 26.36 9.00 10.14
CA ASN A 8 26.18 8.03 9.05
C ASN A 8 25.42 6.78 9.52
N THR A 9 25.71 6.31 10.74
CA THR A 9 24.99 5.17 11.34
C THR A 9 23.52 5.51 11.60
N PHE A 10 23.23 6.72 12.05
CA PHE A 10 21.87 7.22 12.24
C PHE A 10 21.09 7.26 10.91
N ILE A 11 21.65 7.85 9.84
CA ILE A 11 20.99 7.91 8.52
C ILE A 11 20.70 6.50 8.00
N SER A 12 21.65 5.56 8.14
CA SER A 12 21.45 4.16 7.74
C SER A 12 20.26 3.53 8.47
N SER A 13 20.17 3.73 9.79
CA SER A 13 19.10 3.14 10.59
C SER A 13 17.72 3.67 10.19
N GLU A 14 17.61 4.94 9.82
CA GLU A 14 16.35 5.54 9.38
C GLU A 14 15.95 5.03 7.98
N VAL A 15 16.93 4.89 7.07
CA VAL A 15 16.73 4.27 5.75
C VAL A 15 16.25 2.82 5.87
N ASP A 16 16.86 2.03 6.75
CA ASP A 16 16.50 0.63 6.96
C ASP A 16 15.12 0.49 7.63
N TYR A 17 14.82 1.33 8.62
CA TYR A 17 13.47 1.41 9.22
C TYR A 17 12.42 1.71 8.15
N LEU A 18 12.72 2.68 7.28
CA LEU A 18 11.86 3.03 6.16
C LEU A 18 11.67 1.82 5.23
N LYS A 19 12.73 1.17 4.75
CA LYS A 19 12.62 -0.01 3.88
C LYS A 19 11.78 -1.11 4.51
N LYS A 20 12.07 -1.47 5.76
CA LYS A 20 11.34 -2.51 6.51
C LYS A 20 9.85 -2.19 6.63
N SER A 21 9.51 -0.93 6.93
CA SER A 21 8.11 -0.50 7.01
C SER A 21 7.36 -0.65 5.67
N VAL A 22 8.04 -0.50 4.52
CA VAL A 22 7.44 -0.77 3.19
C VAL A 22 7.19 -2.23 2.98
N GLU A 23 8.19 -3.05 3.29
CA GLU A 23 8.12 -4.50 3.09
C GLU A 23 7.03 -5.13 3.95
N GLU A 24 6.95 -4.75 5.23
CA GLU A 24 5.89 -5.17 6.14
C GLU A 24 4.51 -4.74 5.63
N PHE A 25 4.38 -3.51 5.13
CA PHE A 25 3.13 -3.04 4.54
C PHE A 25 2.73 -3.87 3.30
N ARG A 26 3.68 -4.19 2.43
CA ARG A 26 3.46 -5.01 1.22
C ARG A 26 3.09 -6.45 1.57
N ALA A 27 3.74 -7.04 2.56
CA ALA A 27 3.43 -8.39 3.04
C ALA A 27 2.01 -8.44 3.64
N ASN A 28 1.65 -7.44 4.44
CA ASN A 28 0.31 -7.30 4.99
C ASN A 28 -0.76 -7.10 3.89
N LEU A 29 -0.46 -6.31 2.85
CA LEU A 29 -1.34 -6.15 1.69
C LEU A 29 -1.60 -7.47 0.96
N ASN A 30 -0.58 -8.29 0.75
CA ASN A 30 -0.76 -9.61 0.12
C ASN A 30 -1.63 -10.54 0.97
N ALA A 31 -1.41 -10.57 2.29
CA ALA A 31 -2.24 -11.34 3.20
C ALA A 31 -3.71 -10.87 3.13
N GLN A 32 -3.94 -9.56 3.14
CA GLN A 32 -5.28 -8.99 2.95
C GLN A 32 -5.88 -9.29 1.58
N GLY A 33 -5.06 -9.41 0.54
CA GLY A 33 -5.50 -9.86 -0.78
C GLY A 33 -6.10 -11.26 -0.75
N VAL A 34 -5.50 -12.19 -0.02
CA VAL A 34 -6.06 -13.55 0.16
C VAL A 34 -7.37 -13.49 0.94
N TRP A 35 -7.42 -12.70 2.01
CA TRP A 35 -8.64 -12.51 2.79
C TRP A 35 -9.76 -11.86 1.97
N LEU A 36 -9.43 -10.90 1.10
CA LEU A 36 -10.38 -10.26 0.20
C LEU A 36 -10.98 -11.27 -0.77
N PHE A 37 -10.16 -12.16 -1.33
CA PHE A 37 -10.63 -13.23 -2.20
C PHE A 37 -11.60 -14.15 -1.48
N LEU A 38 -11.23 -14.64 -0.29
CA LEU A 38 -12.08 -15.49 0.53
C LEU A 38 -13.40 -14.81 0.93
N ALA A 39 -13.36 -13.53 1.32
CA ALA A 39 -14.54 -12.75 1.64
C ALA A 39 -15.46 -12.58 0.42
N THR A 40 -14.88 -12.36 -0.77
CA THR A 40 -15.63 -12.26 -2.02
C THR A 40 -16.36 -13.56 -2.35
N LEU A 41 -15.69 -14.72 -2.18
CA LEU A 41 -16.33 -16.04 -2.32
C LEU A 41 -17.42 -16.27 -1.27
N GLY A 42 -17.18 -15.85 -0.02
CA GLY A 42 -18.17 -15.92 1.06
C GLY A 42 -19.44 -15.12 0.73
N CYS A 43 -19.31 -13.97 0.06
CA CYS A 43 -20.46 -13.18 -0.38
C CYS A 43 -21.35 -13.97 -1.36
N TRP A 44 -20.81 -14.89 -2.17
CA TRP A 44 -21.62 -15.70 -3.08
C TRP A 44 -22.56 -16.68 -2.38
N SER A 45 -22.27 -17.04 -1.13
CA SER A 45 -23.11 -17.91 -0.32
C SER A 45 -24.34 -17.19 0.26
N VAL A 46 -24.37 -15.85 0.22
CA VAL A 46 -25.46 -15.06 0.79
C VAL A 46 -26.71 -15.18 -0.08
N GLN A 47 -27.80 -15.66 0.52
CA GLN A 47 -29.08 -15.80 -0.17
C GLN A 47 -29.76 -14.43 -0.33
N GLY A 48 -30.24 -14.15 -1.54
CA GLY A 48 -30.94 -12.91 -1.90
C GLY A 48 -30.02 -11.84 -2.50
N LYS A 49 -30.33 -11.43 -3.73
CA LYS A 49 -29.51 -10.48 -4.54
C LYS A 49 -29.21 -9.17 -3.78
N GLY A 50 -30.17 -8.63 -3.03
CA GLY A 50 -29.99 -7.39 -2.25
C GLY A 50 -29.00 -7.52 -1.09
N PHE A 51 -29.12 -8.59 -0.29
CA PHE A 51 -28.20 -8.85 0.82
C PHE A 51 -26.79 -9.20 0.30
N GLN A 52 -26.71 -9.91 -0.82
CA GLN A 52 -25.46 -10.20 -1.50
C GLN A 52 -24.73 -8.92 -1.96
N LEU A 53 -25.45 -7.95 -2.54
CA LEU A 53 -24.89 -6.66 -2.93
C LEU A 53 -24.39 -5.87 -1.71
N ALA A 54 -25.14 -5.88 -0.60
CA ALA A 54 -24.73 -5.24 0.64
C ALA A 54 -23.46 -5.87 1.22
N ALA A 55 -23.36 -7.20 1.24
CA ALA A 55 -22.18 -7.93 1.72
C ALA A 55 -20.94 -7.62 0.88
N ILE A 56 -21.07 -7.56 -0.45
CA ILE A 56 -19.99 -7.16 -1.35
C ILE A 56 -19.57 -5.71 -1.10
N THR A 57 -20.53 -4.80 -0.91
CA THR A 57 -20.25 -3.38 -0.65
C THR A 57 -19.50 -3.19 0.68
N ILE A 58 -19.90 -3.91 1.73
CA ILE A 58 -19.21 -3.90 3.03
C ILE A 58 -17.80 -4.47 2.88
N THR A 59 -17.65 -5.58 2.16
CA THR A 59 -16.35 -6.20 1.87
C THR A 59 -15.44 -5.19 1.13
N PHE A 60 -15.95 -4.56 0.08
CA PHE A 60 -15.24 -3.51 -0.65
C PHE A 60 -14.79 -2.39 0.27
N TYR A 61 -15.68 -1.89 1.14
CA TYR A 61 -15.37 -0.84 2.10
C TYR A 61 -14.25 -1.27 3.05
N ILE A 62 -14.43 -2.39 3.75
CA ILE A 62 -13.45 -2.89 4.74
C ILE A 62 -12.07 -3.07 4.11
N PHE A 63 -11.99 -3.77 2.98
CA PHE A 63 -10.71 -4.09 2.36
C PHE A 63 -10.08 -2.89 1.67
N THR A 64 -10.86 -1.94 1.14
CA THR A 64 -10.30 -0.67 0.64
C THR A 64 -9.70 0.14 1.78
N PHE A 65 -10.37 0.23 2.94
CA PHE A 65 -9.82 0.90 4.12
C PHE A 65 -8.59 0.21 4.72
N GLN A 66 -8.51 -1.12 4.61
CA GLN A 66 -7.36 -1.88 5.10
C GLN A 66 -6.17 -1.86 4.12
N ALA A 67 -6.44 -1.78 2.81
CA ALA A 67 -5.44 -1.71 1.76
C ALA A 67 -4.82 -0.32 1.61
N LEU A 68 -5.52 0.70 2.10
CA LEU A 68 -4.88 1.98 2.30
C LEU A 68 -3.75 1.81 3.30
N PRO A 69 -2.56 2.38 3.04
CA PRO A 69 -1.44 2.30 3.96
C PRO A 69 -1.88 2.71 5.37
N PRO A 70 -1.36 2.06 6.43
CA PRO A 70 -1.79 2.31 7.81
C PRO A 70 -1.73 3.80 8.20
N LYS A 71 -0.99 4.63 7.44
CA LYS A 71 -0.87 6.08 7.59
C LYS A 71 -1.99 6.92 6.90
N PHE A 72 -2.84 6.35 6.04
CA PHE A 72 -4.05 7.01 5.54
C PHE A 72 -5.17 7.06 6.59
N ARG A 73 -5.14 6.14 7.57
CA ARG A 73 -6.06 6.12 8.73
C ARG A 73 -5.92 7.34 9.66
N ARG A 74 -4.91 8.20 9.44
CA ARG A 74 -4.57 9.36 10.27
C ARG A 74 -4.36 10.67 9.50
N GLY A 75 -4.82 10.79 8.25
CA GLY A 75 -4.83 12.07 7.51
C GLY A 75 -3.45 12.66 7.22
N GLN A 76 -2.50 11.85 6.73
CA GLN A 76 -1.10 12.26 6.51
C GLN A 76 -0.53 11.90 5.13
N SER A 77 -1.32 12.03 4.06
CA SER A 77 -0.81 11.92 2.68
C SER A 77 0.29 12.96 2.36
N ILE A 78 0.30 14.08 3.08
CA ILE A 78 1.30 15.16 2.97
C ILE A 78 2.64 14.75 3.64
N LEU A 79 2.66 13.73 4.51
CA LEU A 79 3.84 13.45 5.33
C LEU A 79 4.90 12.52 4.70
N LEU A 80 4.59 11.76 3.64
CA LEU A 80 5.52 10.76 3.09
C LEU A 80 6.52 11.35 2.08
N LYS A 81 6.07 12.35 1.30
CA LYS A 81 7.00 13.29 0.67
C LYS A 81 7.80 14.00 1.75
N ASN A 82 7.17 14.44 2.84
CA ASN A 82 7.90 15.05 3.94
C ASN A 82 8.89 14.10 4.61
N ASP A 83 8.67 12.79 4.74
CA ASP A 83 9.64 11.89 5.40
C ASP A 83 10.92 11.75 4.55
N VAL A 84 10.79 11.59 3.23
CA VAL A 84 11.93 11.58 2.30
C VAL A 84 12.58 12.96 2.20
N THR A 85 11.79 14.04 2.19
CA THR A 85 12.29 15.43 2.15
C THR A 85 12.95 15.82 3.47
N LYS A 86 12.44 15.30 4.59
CA LYS A 86 12.95 15.47 5.95
C LYS A 86 14.25 14.69 6.08
N LEU A 87 14.32 13.44 5.62
CA LEU A 87 15.55 12.66 5.55
C LEU A 87 16.60 13.36 4.68
N ARG A 88 16.21 13.84 3.49
CA ARG A 88 17.08 14.66 2.62
C ARG A 88 17.54 15.94 3.32
N SER A 89 16.67 16.62 4.06
CA SER A 89 17.04 17.81 4.84
C SER A 89 17.92 17.49 6.06
N MET A 90 17.78 16.32 6.68
CA MET A 90 18.65 15.86 7.77
C MET A 90 20.05 15.60 7.24
N VAL A 91 20.18 14.85 6.14
CA VAL A 91 21.48 14.62 5.46
C VAL A 91 22.15 15.94 5.09
N ASN A 92 21.39 16.93 4.63
CA ASN A 92 21.93 18.25 4.30
C ASN A 92 22.38 19.07 5.52
N ARG A 93 21.79 18.84 6.70
CA ARG A 93 22.11 19.58 7.94
C ARG A 93 23.21 18.94 8.77
N LEU A 94 23.51 17.65 8.55
CA LEU A 94 24.55 16.93 9.28
C LEU A 94 25.94 17.30 8.75
N GLU A 95 26.89 17.50 9.67
CA GLU A 95 28.30 17.69 9.36
C GLU A 95 28.93 16.35 8.96
N ILE A 96 28.64 15.90 7.74
CA ILE A 96 29.25 14.73 7.09
C ILE A 96 29.99 15.15 5.82
N SER A 97 30.89 14.30 5.33
CA SER A 97 31.66 14.55 4.10
C SER A 97 30.72 14.78 2.90
N ASP A 98 31.11 15.64 1.96
CA ASP A 98 30.30 15.92 0.78
C ASP A 98 30.16 14.67 -0.14
N ASP A 99 31.16 13.79 -0.15
CA ASP A 99 31.08 12.48 -0.82
C ASP A 99 30.02 11.57 -0.17
N ASP A 100 29.97 11.53 1.16
CA ASP A 100 28.97 10.75 1.90
C ASP A 100 27.56 11.30 1.68
N LYS A 101 27.42 12.64 1.65
CA LYS A 101 26.12 13.28 1.33
C LYS A 101 25.64 12.88 -0.06
N HIS A 102 26.52 12.88 -1.05
CA HIS A 102 26.15 12.50 -2.40
C HIS A 102 25.67 11.05 -2.48
N SER A 103 26.40 10.14 -1.82
CA SER A 103 26.01 8.73 -1.69
C SER A 103 24.62 8.58 -1.05
N TRP A 104 24.36 9.28 0.06
CA TRP A 104 23.05 9.24 0.72
C TRP A 104 21.94 9.83 -0.15
N PHE A 105 22.18 10.90 -0.91
CA PHE A 105 21.17 11.43 -1.82
C PHE A 105 20.80 10.45 -2.93
N VAL A 106 21.77 9.68 -3.45
CA VAL A 106 21.50 8.60 -4.42
C VAL A 106 20.65 7.51 -3.79
N VAL A 107 20.98 7.06 -2.57
CA VAL A 107 20.21 6.04 -1.84
C VAL A 107 18.78 6.52 -1.58
N ILE A 108 18.61 7.77 -1.15
CA ILE A 108 17.30 8.38 -0.89
C ILE A 108 16.48 8.47 -2.17
N ASP A 109 17.10 8.84 -3.29
CA ASP A 109 16.40 8.93 -4.59
C ASP A 109 15.99 7.55 -5.12
N MET A 110 16.86 6.54 -4.96
CA MET A 110 16.52 5.14 -5.24
C MET A 110 15.34 4.68 -4.37
N LEU A 111 15.35 4.98 -3.07
CA LEU A 111 14.24 4.66 -2.16
C LEU A 111 12.93 5.31 -2.61
N ASN A 112 13.01 6.58 -3.02
CA ASN A 112 11.87 7.33 -3.51
C ASN A 112 11.30 6.68 -4.78
N LYS A 113 12.19 6.30 -5.72
CA LYS A 113 11.80 5.60 -6.95
C LYS A 113 11.21 4.22 -6.69
N GLU A 114 11.79 3.45 -5.79
CA GLU A 114 11.32 2.09 -5.43
C GLU A 114 10.00 2.11 -4.64
N ARG A 115 9.74 3.17 -3.86
CA ARG A 115 8.49 3.37 -3.12
C ARG A 115 7.35 3.92 -3.98
N PHE A 116 7.61 4.90 -4.84
CA PHE A 116 6.57 5.59 -5.62
C PHE A 116 6.38 5.01 -7.03
N SER A 117 7.26 4.12 -7.49
CA SER A 117 7.03 3.40 -8.73
C SER A 117 5.85 2.46 -8.56
N TYR A 118 4.72 2.86 -9.14
CA TYR A 118 3.49 2.06 -9.24
C TYR A 118 3.79 0.64 -9.72
N ARG A 119 4.76 0.47 -10.64
CA ARG A 119 5.19 -0.84 -11.16
C ARG A 119 5.78 -1.75 -10.09
N TYR A 120 6.51 -1.20 -9.13
CA TYR A 120 7.13 -2.00 -8.06
C TYR A 120 6.13 -2.31 -6.93
N ALA A 121 5.20 -1.39 -6.67
CA ALA A 121 4.06 -1.65 -5.78
C ALA A 121 3.15 -2.76 -6.32
N PHE A 122 2.84 -2.73 -7.63
CA PHE A 122 2.14 -3.83 -8.31
C PHE A 122 2.94 -5.13 -8.27
N LYS A 123 4.26 -5.08 -8.52
CA LYS A 123 5.10 -6.28 -8.54
C LYS A 123 5.22 -6.96 -7.17
N ALA A 124 5.14 -6.21 -6.09
CA ALA A 124 5.24 -6.78 -4.75
C ALA A 124 3.89 -7.24 -4.19
N SER A 125 2.78 -6.60 -4.58
CA SER A 125 1.46 -6.82 -3.97
C SER A 125 0.42 -7.43 -4.93
N HIS A 126 0.84 -8.30 -5.85
CA HIS A 126 -0.03 -8.85 -6.90
C HIS A 126 -1.29 -9.55 -6.38
N PHE A 127 -1.22 -10.30 -5.27
CA PHE A 127 -2.38 -11.04 -4.75
C PHE A 127 -3.51 -10.09 -4.39
N PHE A 128 -3.20 -8.93 -3.82
CA PHE A 128 -4.20 -7.92 -3.51
C PHE A 128 -4.91 -7.42 -4.78
N TYR A 129 -4.15 -7.05 -5.81
CA TYR A 129 -4.73 -6.51 -7.04
C TYR A 129 -5.56 -7.55 -7.81
N VAL A 130 -5.10 -8.81 -7.88
CA VAL A 130 -5.86 -9.89 -8.52
C VAL A 130 -7.18 -10.12 -7.80
N SER A 131 -7.17 -10.19 -6.47
CA SER A 131 -8.40 -10.32 -5.67
C SER A 131 -9.32 -9.12 -5.80
N TYR A 132 -8.76 -7.91 -5.89
CA TYR A 132 -9.53 -6.69 -6.06
C TYR A 132 -10.21 -6.62 -7.43
N VAL A 133 -9.50 -6.99 -8.49
CA VAL A 133 -10.07 -7.13 -9.84
C VAL A 133 -11.20 -8.16 -9.83
N PHE A 134 -11.02 -9.30 -9.16
CA PHE A 134 -12.06 -10.31 -9.00
C PHE A 134 -13.31 -9.78 -8.28
N LEU A 135 -13.13 -9.00 -7.21
CA LEU A 135 -14.23 -8.32 -6.50
C LEU A 135 -14.96 -7.33 -7.43
N LEU A 136 -14.24 -6.55 -8.23
CA LEU A 136 -14.84 -5.60 -9.18
C LEU A 136 -15.68 -6.32 -10.24
N PHE A 137 -15.16 -7.40 -10.84
CA PHE A 137 -15.92 -8.22 -11.77
C PHE A 137 -17.17 -8.82 -11.13
N THR A 138 -17.03 -9.33 -9.91
CA THR A 138 -18.16 -9.89 -9.14
C THR A 138 -19.23 -8.83 -8.91
N THR A 139 -18.83 -7.64 -8.46
CA THR A 139 -19.74 -6.51 -8.21
C THR A 139 -20.44 -6.10 -9.51
N PHE A 140 -19.68 -5.94 -10.60
CA PHE A 140 -20.23 -5.55 -11.90
C PHE A 140 -21.28 -6.55 -12.39
N LYS A 141 -20.96 -7.84 -12.33
CA LYS A 141 -21.88 -8.92 -12.70
C LYS A 141 -23.16 -8.89 -11.87
N LEU A 142 -23.05 -8.68 -10.56
CA LEU A 142 -24.19 -8.65 -9.66
C LEU A 142 -25.07 -7.40 -9.86
N VAL A 143 -24.46 -6.24 -10.11
CA VAL A 143 -25.18 -5.00 -10.45
C VAL A 143 -25.88 -5.14 -11.79
N PHE A 144 -25.27 -5.81 -12.77
CA PHE A 144 -25.87 -6.08 -14.07
C PHE A 144 -27.07 -7.05 -13.94
N ASP A 145 -26.92 -8.15 -13.20
CA ASP A 145 -27.98 -9.13 -12.90
C ASP A 145 -29.12 -8.56 -12.03
N PHE A 146 -28.88 -7.44 -11.34
CA PHE A 146 -29.88 -6.71 -10.56
C PHE A 146 -30.64 -5.67 -11.40
N ASN A 147 -29.97 -5.03 -12.38
CA ASN A 147 -30.57 -4.03 -13.26
C ASN A 147 -31.31 -4.64 -14.46
N LEU A 148 -31.01 -5.88 -14.85
CA LEU A 148 -31.83 -6.60 -15.81
C LEU A 148 -33.04 -7.22 -15.08
N PRO A 149 -34.28 -6.92 -15.49
CA PRO A 149 -35.43 -7.68 -15.01
C PRO A 149 -35.21 -9.15 -15.37
N ASN A 150 -35.45 -10.05 -14.41
CA ASN A 150 -35.39 -11.49 -14.64
C ASN A 150 -36.30 -11.83 -15.84
N PHE A 151 -35.72 -12.08 -17.01
CA PHE A 151 -36.40 -12.90 -18.02
C PHE A 151 -36.12 -14.34 -17.63
N ASP A 152 -36.93 -14.85 -16.71
CA ASP A 152 -37.09 -16.28 -16.53
C ASP A 152 -37.75 -16.81 -17.82
N PHE A 153 -37.02 -17.65 -18.57
CA PHE A 153 -37.55 -18.52 -19.61
C PHE A 153 -37.42 -19.97 -19.14
#